data_AF-A0A2T5PK24-F1
#
_entry.id   AF-A0A2T5PK24-F1
#
_cell.length_a   1.000
_cell.length_b   1.000
_cell.length_c   1.000
_cell.angle_alpha   90.00
_cell.angle_beta   90.00
_cell.angle_gamma   90.00
#
_symmetry.space_group_name_H-M   'P 1'
#
loop_
_entity.id
_entity.type
_entity.pdbx_description
1 polymer ?
#
loop_
_entity_poly.entity_id
_entity_poly.type
_entity_poly.pdbx_seq_one_letter_code
_entity_poly.pdbx_strand_id
1 'polypeptide(L)'
;MFETAEIGRSIDKATFEAEEPALREALLEAQYELKQQARFPVIVLINGIEGAGKGETVKLLNEWMDPRLIQVSTFDIQTDEELARPPAWRYWRQLPPKGRMGVFFGNWYSQMLQGRVHGKFKDAVLDQAIDGAERLERMLCDEGALIFKFWFHLSKKHMKARLEALKDDPLHSWRISPLDWQQSKTYDKFVRYGERVLRRTSRDYAPWYVVEGVDHYYRSLTVGRILLEGLQAALANPQRTRLQPHAAPLVSSLDNRGLLASLDMTQALSKDEYKEQLTTEQARLSGLMRDKRMRKHALIAAFEGNDAAGKGGAIRRVTGALDPRQYRIVPVAAPTEEERAQPYLWRFWRHIPARGKFTIFDRSWYGRVLVERVEGFCSQADWLRAYGEINDFEEELTNAGVILVKFWLAIDQQTQLKRFKEREQIPFKRFKITEEDWRNREKWDDYVDAVGDMVDRTSTEIAPWTLIEANDKRFARVKVLRTINEAIEAAFAKD
;
A
#
# COMPACT_ATOMS: atom_id res chain seq x y z
N MET A 1 11.65 -21.60 -19.37
CA MET A 1 12.46 -20.77 -18.43
C MET A 1 13.15 -21.61 -17.36
N PHE A 2 12.45 -22.55 -16.71
CA PHE A 2 12.98 -23.25 -15.54
C PHE A 2 14.08 -24.30 -15.81
N GLU A 3 14.26 -24.73 -17.06
CA GLU A 3 15.28 -25.74 -17.46
C GLU A 3 16.71 -25.37 -17.01
N THR A 4 17.04 -24.08 -16.90
CA THR A 4 18.34 -23.62 -16.41
C THR A 4 18.60 -23.96 -14.94
N ALA A 5 17.53 -24.22 -14.17
CA ALA A 5 17.55 -24.67 -12.78
C ALA A 5 17.14 -26.14 -12.64
N GLU A 6 17.27 -26.93 -13.72
CA GLU A 6 17.10 -28.38 -13.75
C GLU A 6 18.36 -29.11 -14.26
N ILE A 7 19.50 -28.41 -14.37
CA ILE A 7 20.75 -28.94 -14.91
C ILE A 7 21.55 -29.78 -13.89
N GLY A 8 21.06 -29.93 -12.66
CA GLY A 8 21.71 -30.72 -11.62
C GLY A 8 22.85 -29.99 -10.93
N ARG A 9 22.68 -28.70 -10.63
CA ARG A 9 23.68 -27.91 -9.89
C ARG A 9 23.89 -28.48 -8.49
N SER A 10 25.15 -28.64 -8.10
CA SER A 10 25.55 -29.14 -6.80
C SER A 10 26.83 -28.49 -6.31
N ILE A 11 26.99 -28.41 -4.99
CA ILE A 11 28.24 -28.04 -4.32
C ILE A 11 28.61 -29.18 -3.38
N ASP A 12 29.86 -29.63 -3.43
CA ASP A 12 30.33 -30.66 -2.51
C ASP A 12 30.49 -30.09 -1.08
N LYS A 13 30.45 -30.99 -0.10
CA LYS A 13 30.51 -30.62 1.31
C LYS A 13 31.78 -29.85 1.68
N ALA A 14 32.94 -30.21 1.13
CA ALA A 14 34.20 -29.57 1.50
C ALA A 14 34.25 -28.13 0.99
N THR A 15 33.79 -27.89 -0.24
CA THR A 15 33.62 -26.53 -0.78
C THR A 15 32.62 -25.72 0.07
N PHE A 16 31.50 -26.33 0.48
CA PHE A 16 30.53 -25.65 1.33
C PHE A 16 31.11 -25.23 2.67
N GLU A 17 31.76 -26.15 3.39
CA GLU A 17 32.37 -25.88 4.70
C GLU A 17 33.52 -24.88 4.63
N ALA A 18 34.18 -24.74 3.46
CA ALA A 18 35.20 -23.72 3.23
C ALA A 18 34.62 -22.33 2.97
N GLU A 19 33.51 -22.23 2.23
CA GLU A 19 32.91 -20.94 1.83
C GLU A 19 31.92 -20.38 2.86
N GLU A 20 31.21 -21.25 3.58
CA GLU A 20 30.17 -20.87 4.55
C GLU A 20 30.66 -19.87 5.61
N PRO A 21 31.80 -20.08 6.30
CA PRO A 21 32.20 -19.20 7.40
C PRO A 21 32.39 -17.75 6.96
N ALA A 22 33.07 -17.54 5.82
CA ALA A 22 33.31 -16.21 5.28
C ALA A 22 32.02 -15.54 4.81
N LEU A 23 31.12 -16.31 4.16
CA LEU A 23 29.81 -15.81 3.75
C LEU A 23 28.97 -15.37 4.95
N ARG A 24 28.94 -16.20 6.00
CA ARG A 24 28.21 -15.93 7.23
C ARG A 24 28.69 -14.66 7.92
N GLU A 25 30.00 -14.51 8.08
CA GLU A 25 30.61 -13.32 8.69
C GLU A 25 30.25 -12.06 7.90
N ALA A 26 30.41 -12.10 6.58
CA ALA A 26 30.09 -10.97 5.72
C ALA A 26 28.59 -10.60 5.74
N LEU A 27 27.70 -11.59 5.84
CA LEU A 27 26.26 -11.35 5.99
C LEU A 27 25.91 -10.68 7.33
N LEU A 28 26.59 -11.08 8.42
CA LEU A 28 26.41 -10.45 9.73
C LEU A 28 26.87 -8.99 9.73
N GLU A 29 28.04 -8.70 9.16
CA GLU A 29 28.56 -7.34 9.03
C GLU A 29 27.63 -6.47 8.18
N ALA A 30 27.18 -6.97 7.02
CA ALA A 30 26.24 -6.24 6.16
C ALA A 30 24.88 -6.01 6.86
N GLN A 31 24.38 -6.97 7.64
CA GLN A 31 23.16 -6.80 8.41
C GLN A 31 23.31 -5.78 9.55
N TYR A 32 24.47 -5.77 10.21
CA TYR A 32 24.77 -4.78 11.23
C TYR A 32 24.85 -3.38 10.63
N GLU A 33 25.52 -3.23 9.49
CA GLU A 33 25.59 -1.96 8.76
C GLU A 33 24.20 -1.49 8.31
N LEU A 34 23.35 -2.38 7.79
CA LEU A 34 21.96 -2.07 7.45
C LEU A 34 21.22 -1.45 8.65
N LYS A 35 21.35 -2.06 9.83
CA LYS A 35 20.76 -1.54 11.07
C LYS A 35 21.31 -0.15 11.41
N GLN A 36 22.61 0.05 11.31
CA GLN A 36 23.26 1.31 11.66
C GLN A 36 22.90 2.44 10.70
N GLN A 37 22.82 2.15 9.39
CA GLN A 37 22.39 3.14 8.40
C GLN A 37 20.90 3.50 8.57
N ALA A 38 20.05 2.55 9.00
CA ALA A 38 18.60 2.72 9.19
C ALA A 38 17.89 3.43 8.00
N ARG A 39 18.40 3.24 6.78
CA ARG A 39 18.02 4.02 5.60
C ARG A 39 16.95 3.35 4.74
N PHE A 40 16.98 2.03 4.64
CA PHE A 40 16.05 1.25 3.82
C PHE A 40 15.69 -0.10 4.47
N PRO A 41 14.53 -0.68 4.15
CA PRO A 41 14.18 -2.04 4.57
C PRO A 41 14.64 -3.08 3.55
N VAL A 42 14.84 -4.33 4.02
CA VAL A 42 15.06 -5.50 3.15
C VAL A 42 13.85 -6.41 3.20
N ILE A 43 13.33 -6.79 2.03
CA ILE A 43 12.18 -7.70 1.89
C ILE A 43 12.64 -8.92 1.09
N VAL A 44 12.45 -10.11 1.64
CA VAL A 44 12.81 -11.38 0.99
C VAL A 44 11.54 -12.20 0.77
N LEU A 45 11.15 -12.38 -0.49
CA LEU A 45 10.00 -13.18 -0.90
C LEU A 45 10.45 -14.61 -1.19
N ILE A 46 9.84 -15.57 -0.50
CA ILE A 46 10.18 -16.99 -0.61
C ILE A 46 9.03 -17.73 -1.31
N ASN A 47 9.29 -18.21 -2.52
CA ASN A 47 8.32 -18.88 -3.37
C ASN A 47 8.95 -20.10 -4.06
N GLY A 48 8.13 -20.87 -4.77
CA GLY A 48 8.57 -22.02 -5.55
C GLY A 48 7.89 -23.33 -5.17
N ILE A 49 8.52 -24.43 -5.57
CA ILE A 49 7.99 -25.78 -5.44
C ILE A 49 8.06 -26.23 -3.97
N GLU A 50 7.03 -26.94 -3.53
CA GLU A 50 6.96 -27.53 -2.19
C GLU A 50 8.03 -28.64 -2.07
N GLY A 51 8.66 -28.73 -0.90
CA GLY A 51 9.84 -29.58 -0.71
C GLY A 51 11.12 -29.12 -1.40
N ALA A 52 11.16 -27.97 -2.09
CA ALA A 52 12.40 -27.46 -2.73
C ALA A 52 13.43 -26.84 -1.77
N GLY A 53 13.22 -26.96 -0.44
CA GLY A 53 14.15 -26.44 0.56
C GLY A 53 13.89 -25.00 1.02
N LYS A 54 12.69 -24.45 0.76
CA LYS A 54 12.31 -23.07 1.11
C LYS A 54 12.50 -22.79 2.61
N GLY A 55 11.91 -23.62 3.46
CA GLY A 55 11.94 -23.45 4.92
C GLY A 55 13.32 -23.71 5.50
N GLU A 56 13.99 -24.77 5.03
CA GLU A 56 15.33 -25.14 5.47
C GLU A 56 16.37 -24.06 5.15
N THR A 57 16.25 -23.42 3.98
CA THR A 57 17.16 -22.33 3.59
C THR A 57 16.95 -21.10 4.47
N VAL A 58 15.71 -20.70 4.73
CA VAL A 58 15.44 -19.55 5.63
C VAL A 58 15.86 -19.86 7.06
N LYS A 59 15.68 -21.09 7.53
CA LYS A 59 16.17 -21.51 8.85
C LYS A 59 17.69 -21.32 8.94
N LEU A 60 18.43 -21.79 7.95
CA LEU A 60 19.88 -21.64 7.91
C LEU A 60 20.31 -20.16 7.80
N LEU A 61 19.60 -19.34 7.03
CA LEU A 61 19.86 -17.89 7.00
C LEU A 61 19.69 -17.23 8.38
N ASN A 62 18.74 -17.68 9.21
CA ASN A 62 18.58 -17.21 10.59
C ASN A 62 19.66 -17.76 11.54
N GLU A 63 20.37 -18.83 11.17
CA GLU A 63 21.54 -19.34 11.90
C GLU A 63 22.81 -18.58 11.47
N TRP A 64 22.91 -18.21 10.19
CA TRP A 64 24.00 -17.43 9.64
C TRP A 64 23.95 -15.97 10.09
N MET A 65 22.78 -15.34 9.99
CA MET A 65 22.54 -13.93 10.32
C MET A 65 21.98 -13.77 11.74
N ASP A 66 21.85 -12.54 12.23
CA ASP A 66 21.23 -12.26 13.53
C ASP A 66 19.69 -12.31 13.43
N PRO A 67 19.02 -13.33 14.00
CA PRO A 67 17.56 -13.46 13.91
C PRO A 67 16.83 -12.34 14.66
N ARG A 68 17.48 -11.62 15.58
CA ARG A 68 16.88 -10.46 16.27
C ARG A 68 16.58 -9.32 15.30
N LEU A 69 17.18 -9.29 14.13
CA LEU A 69 16.97 -8.27 13.10
C LEU A 69 16.13 -8.77 11.91
N ILE A 70 15.62 -10.01 12.00
CA ILE A 70 14.85 -10.67 10.94
C ILE A 70 13.44 -10.95 11.45
N GLN A 71 12.44 -10.55 10.67
CA GLN A 71 11.06 -10.93 10.89
C GLN A 71 10.62 -11.93 9.83
N VAL A 72 10.30 -13.17 10.21
CA VAL A 72 9.73 -14.16 9.29
C VAL A 72 8.20 -14.15 9.44
N SER A 73 7.49 -13.96 8.34
CA SER A 73 6.02 -13.93 8.30
C SER A 73 5.48 -14.94 7.29
N THR A 74 4.39 -15.63 7.66
CA THR A 74 3.58 -16.44 6.74
C THR A 74 2.19 -15.83 6.59
N PHE A 75 1.65 -15.89 5.38
CA PHE A 75 0.30 -15.40 5.05
C PHE A 75 -0.64 -16.52 4.57
N ASP A 76 -0.34 -17.77 4.92
CA ASP A 76 -1.14 -18.93 4.49
C ASP A 76 -2.52 -18.98 5.17
N ILE A 77 -2.61 -18.55 6.43
CA ILE A 77 -3.84 -18.49 7.22
C ILE A 77 -4.17 -17.04 7.52
N GLN A 78 -5.43 -16.66 7.27
CA GLN A 78 -5.89 -15.29 7.42
C GLN A 78 -6.67 -15.15 8.73
N THR A 79 -6.38 -14.10 9.51
CA THR A 79 -7.17 -13.80 10.70
C THR A 79 -8.47 -13.06 10.35
N ASP A 80 -9.43 -13.01 11.27
CA ASP A 80 -10.67 -12.25 11.08
C ASP A 80 -10.40 -10.77 10.75
N GLU A 81 -9.37 -10.19 11.38
CA GLU A 81 -8.96 -8.80 11.16
C GLU A 81 -8.43 -8.56 9.73
N GLU A 82 -7.74 -9.56 9.16
CA GLU A 82 -7.24 -9.53 7.78
C GLU A 82 -8.35 -9.82 6.76
N LEU A 83 -9.27 -10.74 7.07
CA LEU A 83 -10.43 -11.08 6.23
C LEU A 83 -11.45 -9.94 6.15
N ALA A 84 -11.54 -9.12 7.19
CA ALA A 84 -12.44 -7.97 7.24
C ALA A 84 -11.91 -6.75 6.45
N ARG A 85 -10.72 -6.82 5.85
CA ARG A 85 -10.03 -5.72 5.15
C ARG A 85 -9.59 -6.11 3.74
N PRO A 86 -9.17 -5.13 2.91
CA PRO A 86 -8.62 -5.42 1.59
C PRO A 86 -7.44 -6.41 1.69
N PRO A 87 -7.29 -7.36 0.75
CA PRO A 87 -6.28 -8.42 0.83
C PRO A 87 -4.85 -7.92 1.05
N ALA A 88 -4.48 -6.79 0.44
CA ALA A 88 -3.16 -6.20 0.53
C ALA A 88 -2.80 -5.68 1.94
N TRP A 89 -3.79 -5.32 2.76
CA TRP A 89 -3.61 -4.72 4.09
C TRP A 89 -2.70 -5.55 4.99
N ARG A 90 -2.79 -6.89 4.92
CA ARG A 90 -1.98 -7.80 5.73
C ARG A 90 -0.48 -7.66 5.45
N TYR A 91 -0.10 -7.38 4.21
CA TYR A 91 1.29 -7.29 3.80
C TYR A 91 1.87 -5.97 4.28
N TRP A 92 1.13 -4.88 4.10
CA TRP A 92 1.46 -3.56 4.65
C TRP A 92 1.71 -3.62 6.16
N ARG A 93 0.87 -4.34 6.90
CA ARG A 93 1.03 -4.52 8.35
C ARG A 93 2.36 -5.16 8.75
N GLN A 94 2.90 -6.04 7.92
CA GLN A 94 4.11 -6.83 8.22
C GLN A 94 5.37 -6.29 7.54
N LEU A 95 5.30 -5.15 6.85
CA LEU A 95 6.47 -4.55 6.23
C LEU A 95 7.55 -4.25 7.29
N PRO A 96 8.80 -4.70 7.08
CA PRO A 96 9.88 -4.41 8.00
C PRO A 96 10.21 -2.91 7.94
N PRO A 97 10.51 -2.27 9.08
CA PRO A 97 10.97 -0.89 9.08
C PRO A 97 12.37 -0.79 8.47
N LYS A 98 12.78 0.44 8.11
CA LYS A 98 14.16 0.74 7.68
C LYS A 98 15.19 0.18 8.68
N GLY A 99 16.26 -0.41 8.15
CA GLY A 99 17.31 -1.04 8.94
C GLY A 99 17.01 -2.48 9.39
N ARG A 100 15.90 -3.07 8.96
CA ARG A 100 15.53 -4.46 9.29
C ARG A 100 15.18 -5.27 8.04
N MET A 101 15.17 -6.61 8.22
CA MET A 101 14.81 -7.56 7.19
C MET A 101 13.50 -8.27 7.50
N GLY A 102 12.62 -8.39 6.49
CA GLY A 102 11.39 -9.16 6.54
C GLY A 102 11.43 -10.30 5.51
N VAL A 103 11.11 -11.52 5.92
CA VAL A 103 11.06 -12.72 5.07
C VAL A 103 9.62 -13.21 4.96
N PHE A 104 9.05 -13.23 3.76
CA PHE A 104 7.64 -13.50 3.54
C PHE A 104 7.40 -14.84 2.81
N PHE A 105 6.79 -15.78 3.52
CA PHE A 105 6.18 -17.01 2.99
C PHE A 105 4.69 -16.80 2.72
N GLY A 106 4.11 -17.56 1.79
CA GLY A 106 2.67 -17.46 1.52
C GLY A 106 2.21 -16.10 0.98
N ASN A 107 3.16 -15.30 0.47
CA ASN A 107 2.98 -13.92 0.01
C ASN A 107 2.04 -13.81 -1.22
N TRP A 108 1.87 -12.60 -1.76
CA TRP A 108 0.95 -12.32 -2.87
C TRP A 108 1.15 -13.24 -4.09
N TYR A 109 2.37 -13.67 -4.39
CA TYR A 109 2.62 -14.63 -5.46
C TYR A 109 2.07 -16.01 -5.17
N SER A 110 2.24 -16.50 -3.94
CA SER A 110 1.65 -17.78 -3.52
C SER A 110 0.13 -17.71 -3.63
N GLN A 111 -0.50 -16.61 -3.16
CA GLN A 111 -1.95 -16.45 -3.24
C GLN A 111 -2.47 -16.45 -4.69
N MET A 112 -1.85 -15.69 -5.59
CA MET A 112 -2.31 -15.62 -6.98
C MET A 112 -2.08 -16.93 -7.74
N LEU A 113 -0.95 -17.61 -7.51
CA LEU A 113 -0.66 -18.90 -8.13
C LEU A 113 -1.60 -19.99 -7.62
N GLN A 114 -1.79 -20.09 -6.30
CA GLN A 114 -2.67 -21.07 -5.71
C GLN A 114 -4.12 -20.86 -6.14
N GLY A 115 -4.59 -19.60 -6.15
CA GLY A 115 -5.92 -19.25 -6.64
C GLY A 115 -6.13 -19.65 -8.09
N ARG A 116 -5.15 -19.37 -8.97
CA ARG A 116 -5.25 -19.74 -10.38
C ARG A 116 -5.17 -21.25 -10.62
N VAL A 117 -4.23 -21.94 -9.97
CA VAL A 117 -4.00 -23.38 -10.13
C VAL A 117 -5.22 -24.20 -9.71
N HIS A 118 -5.88 -23.77 -8.63
CA HIS A 118 -7.10 -24.38 -8.11
C HIS A 118 -8.39 -23.88 -8.79
N GLY A 119 -8.29 -23.03 -9.81
CA GLY A 119 -9.44 -22.57 -10.59
C GLY A 119 -10.37 -21.61 -9.85
N LYS A 120 -9.90 -20.93 -8.79
CA LYS A 120 -10.69 -19.91 -8.08
C LYS A 120 -11.01 -18.70 -8.96
N PHE A 121 -10.14 -18.41 -9.94
CA PHE A 121 -10.33 -17.34 -10.91
C PHE A 121 -9.64 -17.66 -12.25
N LYS A 122 -9.98 -16.87 -13.28
CA LYS A 122 -9.51 -17.02 -14.67
C LYS A 122 -8.21 -16.23 -14.92
N ASP A 123 -7.64 -16.38 -16.12
CA ASP A 123 -6.39 -15.73 -16.53
C ASP A 123 -6.43 -14.20 -16.39
N ALA A 124 -7.53 -13.55 -16.74
CA ALA A 124 -7.65 -12.10 -16.63
C ALA A 124 -7.42 -11.58 -15.19
N VAL A 125 -7.94 -12.30 -14.19
CA VAL A 125 -7.74 -11.94 -12.77
C VAL A 125 -6.30 -12.23 -12.33
N LEU A 126 -5.67 -13.29 -12.86
CA LEU A 126 -4.25 -13.54 -12.63
C LEU A 126 -3.41 -12.41 -13.22
N ASP A 127 -3.71 -11.97 -14.43
CA ASP A 127 -2.96 -10.89 -15.10
C ASP A 127 -3.08 -9.57 -14.34
N GLN A 128 -4.28 -9.24 -13.86
CA GLN A 128 -4.49 -8.08 -12.98
C GLN A 128 -3.67 -8.20 -11.69
N ALA A 129 -3.64 -9.37 -11.05
CA ALA A 129 -2.86 -9.60 -9.84
C ALA A 129 -1.34 -9.52 -10.10
N ILE A 130 -0.87 -9.97 -11.27
CA ILE A 130 0.53 -9.83 -11.70
C ILE A 130 0.89 -8.36 -11.85
N ASP A 131 0.04 -7.58 -12.52
CA ASP A 131 0.30 -6.17 -12.76
C ASP A 131 0.22 -5.35 -11.47
N GLY A 132 -0.72 -5.68 -10.57
CA GLY A 132 -0.78 -5.08 -9.23
C GLY A 132 0.46 -5.39 -8.38
N ALA A 133 0.97 -6.62 -8.42
CA ALA A 133 2.20 -6.99 -7.72
C ALA A 133 3.44 -6.24 -8.25
N GLU A 134 3.52 -6.03 -9.56
CA GLU A 134 4.62 -5.24 -10.15
C GLU A 134 4.60 -3.78 -9.70
N ARG A 135 3.42 -3.15 -9.67
CA ARG A 135 3.26 -1.77 -9.23
C ARG A 135 3.51 -1.61 -7.73
N LEU A 136 3.06 -2.56 -6.91
CA LEU A 136 3.38 -2.61 -5.48
C LEU A 136 4.89 -2.69 -5.25
N GLU A 137 5.57 -3.62 -5.92
CA GLU A 137 7.03 -3.79 -5.77
C GLU A 137 7.80 -2.57 -6.27
N ARG A 138 7.36 -1.98 -7.39
CA ARG A 138 7.93 -0.73 -7.91
C ARG A 138 7.85 0.39 -6.86
N MET A 139 6.65 0.66 -6.34
CA MET A 139 6.43 1.68 -5.32
C MET A 139 7.28 1.41 -4.06
N LEU A 140 7.37 0.16 -3.60
CA LEU A 140 8.22 -0.19 -2.46
C LEU A 140 9.70 0.07 -2.74
N CYS A 141 10.19 -0.28 -3.92
CA CYS A 141 11.57 -0.01 -4.33
C CYS A 141 11.86 1.49 -4.52
N ASP A 142 10.91 2.25 -5.08
CA ASP A 142 10.99 3.70 -5.24
C ASP A 142 11.01 4.42 -3.87
N GLU A 143 10.31 3.88 -2.86
CA GLU A 143 10.40 4.30 -1.45
C GLU A 143 11.67 3.80 -0.74
N GLY A 144 12.50 3.02 -1.44
CA GLY A 144 13.84 2.63 -1.01
C GLY A 144 14.01 1.16 -0.64
N ALA A 145 12.98 0.32 -0.67
CA ALA A 145 13.10 -1.09 -0.31
C ALA A 145 14.10 -1.84 -1.19
N LEU A 146 14.86 -2.75 -0.59
CA LEU A 146 15.65 -3.77 -1.29
C LEU A 146 14.84 -5.07 -1.29
N ILE A 147 14.38 -5.50 -2.46
CA ILE A 147 13.52 -6.67 -2.61
C ILE A 147 14.29 -7.81 -3.27
N PHE A 148 14.33 -8.96 -2.61
CA PHE A 148 14.82 -10.22 -3.15
C PHE A 148 13.66 -11.18 -3.36
N LYS A 149 13.58 -11.83 -4.52
CA LYS A 149 12.53 -12.80 -4.83
C LYS A 149 13.15 -14.12 -5.23
N PHE A 150 13.00 -15.13 -4.39
CA PHE A 150 13.58 -16.45 -4.61
C PHE A 150 12.51 -17.44 -5.03
N TRP A 151 12.72 -18.08 -6.18
CA TRP A 151 11.94 -19.23 -6.63
C TRP A 151 12.78 -20.50 -6.45
N PHE A 152 12.45 -21.29 -5.43
CA PHE A 152 13.07 -22.59 -5.20
C PHE A 152 12.47 -23.62 -6.15
N HIS A 153 13.29 -24.23 -6.98
CA HIS A 153 12.85 -25.11 -8.05
C HIS A 153 13.24 -26.57 -7.82
N LEU A 154 12.34 -27.48 -8.16
CA LEU A 154 12.62 -28.90 -8.34
C LEU A 154 11.92 -29.33 -9.61
N SER A 155 12.61 -30.13 -10.44
CA SER A 155 11.96 -30.78 -11.56
C SER A 155 10.87 -31.73 -11.08
N LYS A 156 9.89 -32.04 -11.94
CA LYS A 156 8.80 -32.97 -11.62
C LYS A 156 9.33 -34.33 -11.13
N LYS A 157 10.43 -34.78 -11.73
CA LYS A 157 11.12 -36.03 -11.37
C LYS A 157 11.69 -35.95 -9.95
N HIS A 158 12.45 -34.90 -9.65
CA HIS A 158 13.08 -34.73 -8.33
C HIS A 158 12.05 -34.50 -7.21
N MET A 159 11.00 -33.72 -7.48
CA MET A 159 9.90 -33.54 -6.53
C MET A 159 9.24 -34.88 -6.19
N LYS A 160 8.88 -35.69 -7.19
CA LYS A 160 8.29 -37.03 -6.94
C LYS A 160 9.23 -37.94 -6.18
N ALA A 161 10.50 -38.00 -6.57
CA ALA A 161 11.50 -38.82 -5.88
C ALA A 161 11.64 -38.42 -4.40
N ARG A 162 11.60 -37.11 -4.10
CA ARG A 162 11.67 -36.60 -2.74
C ARG A 162 10.43 -36.94 -1.91
N LEU A 163 9.23 -36.87 -2.50
CA LEU A 163 8.00 -37.24 -1.81
C LEU A 163 7.99 -38.73 -1.46
N GLU A 164 8.39 -39.60 -2.38
CA GLU A 164 8.48 -41.05 -2.10
C GLU A 164 9.55 -41.34 -1.03
N ALA A 165 10.73 -40.71 -1.11
CA ALA A 165 11.80 -40.93 -0.14
C ALA A 165 11.44 -40.48 1.29
N LEU A 166 10.68 -39.39 1.44
CA LEU A 166 10.31 -38.84 2.75
C LEU A 166 9.03 -39.49 3.32
N LYS A 167 8.21 -40.15 2.49
CA LYS A 167 6.92 -40.72 2.91
C LYS A 167 7.08 -41.77 4.00
N ASP A 168 8.11 -42.60 3.88
CA ASP A 168 8.37 -43.72 4.79
C ASP A 168 9.51 -43.40 5.79
N ASP A 169 10.00 -42.16 5.84
CA ASP A 169 11.03 -41.72 6.80
C ASP A 169 10.41 -41.42 8.18
N PRO A 170 10.70 -42.21 9.23
CA PRO A 170 10.11 -42.02 10.55
C PRO A 170 10.48 -40.70 11.23
N LEU A 171 11.62 -40.10 10.86
CA LEU A 171 12.16 -38.87 11.46
C LEU A 171 11.76 -37.61 10.68
N HIS A 172 11.43 -37.75 9.40
CA HIS A 172 11.23 -36.61 8.51
C HIS A 172 9.90 -36.60 7.73
N SER A 173 9.09 -37.65 7.83
CA SER A 173 7.76 -37.72 7.18
C SER A 173 6.81 -36.59 7.58
N TRP A 174 6.91 -36.06 8.81
CA TRP A 174 6.14 -34.89 9.26
C TRP A 174 6.43 -33.61 8.45
N ARG A 175 7.54 -33.57 7.70
CA ARG A 175 7.89 -32.45 6.81
C ARG A 175 7.07 -32.44 5.52
N ILE A 176 6.39 -33.53 5.19
CA ILE A 176 5.48 -33.58 4.04
C ILE A 176 4.11 -33.09 4.48
N SER A 177 3.67 -31.97 3.92
CA SER A 177 2.32 -31.47 4.07
C SER A 177 1.36 -32.13 3.06
N PRO A 178 0.04 -32.17 3.34
CA PRO A 178 -0.96 -32.53 2.33
C PRO A 178 -0.89 -31.66 1.06
N LEU A 179 -0.38 -30.43 1.17
CA LEU A 179 -0.19 -29.51 0.03
C LEU A 179 0.90 -30.01 -0.92
N ASP A 180 1.94 -30.69 -0.42
CA ASP A 180 2.99 -31.27 -1.26
C ASP A 180 2.42 -32.33 -2.22
N TRP A 181 1.59 -33.24 -1.70
CA TRP A 181 0.91 -34.25 -2.52
C TRP A 181 -0.09 -33.63 -3.50
N GLN A 182 -0.81 -32.58 -3.10
CA GLN A 182 -1.69 -31.85 -4.01
C GLN A 182 -0.92 -31.11 -5.11
N GLN A 183 0.22 -30.50 -4.77
CA GLN A 183 1.07 -29.83 -5.74
C GLN A 183 1.67 -30.83 -6.73
N SER A 184 1.97 -32.07 -6.32
CA SER A 184 2.43 -33.11 -7.24
C SER A 184 1.44 -33.38 -8.40
N LYS A 185 0.13 -33.28 -8.12
CA LYS A 185 -0.94 -33.44 -9.11
C LYS A 185 -1.12 -32.21 -9.98
N THR A 186 -0.76 -31.03 -9.47
CA THR A 186 -0.96 -29.74 -10.14
C THR A 186 0.34 -29.11 -10.65
N TYR A 187 1.48 -29.80 -10.53
CA TYR A 187 2.82 -29.32 -10.84
C TYR A 187 2.91 -28.62 -12.19
N ASP A 188 2.42 -29.27 -13.26
CA ASP A 188 2.54 -28.73 -14.62
C ASP A 188 1.78 -27.40 -14.75
N LYS A 189 0.64 -27.26 -14.08
CA LYS A 189 -0.11 -25.98 -14.02
C LYS A 189 0.64 -24.96 -13.18
N PHE A 190 1.15 -25.36 -12.03
CA PHE A 190 1.87 -24.47 -11.11
C PHE A 190 3.12 -23.87 -11.76
N VAL A 191 3.93 -24.69 -12.44
CA VAL A 191 5.10 -24.25 -13.19
C VAL A 191 4.70 -23.40 -14.39
N ARG A 192 3.67 -23.78 -15.16
CA ARG A 192 3.18 -22.97 -16.28
C ARG A 192 2.76 -21.56 -15.88
N TYR A 193 1.96 -21.42 -14.81
CA TYR A 193 1.57 -20.10 -14.33
C TYR A 193 2.72 -19.39 -13.61
N GLY A 194 3.59 -20.13 -12.92
CA GLY A 194 4.83 -19.61 -12.33
C GLY A 194 5.72 -18.93 -13.38
N GLU A 195 5.92 -19.56 -14.54
CA GLU A 195 6.70 -18.97 -15.63
C GLU A 195 6.10 -17.64 -16.12
N ARG A 196 4.76 -17.57 -16.25
CA ARG A 196 4.06 -16.34 -16.63
C ARG A 196 4.28 -15.23 -15.59
N VAL A 197 4.12 -15.55 -14.30
CA VAL A 197 4.33 -14.61 -13.18
C VAL A 197 5.77 -14.11 -13.18
N LEU A 198 6.76 -15.02 -13.17
CA LEU A 198 8.18 -14.69 -13.09
C LEU A 198 8.63 -13.82 -14.28
N ARG A 199 8.22 -14.17 -15.50
CA ARG A 199 8.52 -13.36 -16.70
C ARG A 199 7.97 -11.95 -16.59
N ARG A 200 6.76 -11.79 -16.07
CA ARG A 200 6.08 -10.49 -16.01
C ARG A 200 6.47 -9.66 -14.80
N THR A 201 7.03 -10.23 -13.74
CA THR A 201 7.43 -9.47 -12.55
C THR A 201 8.92 -9.51 -12.24
N SER A 202 9.76 -10.20 -13.02
CA SER A 202 11.22 -10.00 -12.92
C SER A 202 11.58 -8.64 -13.54
N ARG A 203 12.18 -7.78 -12.73
CA ARG A 203 12.57 -6.41 -13.11
C ARG A 203 13.97 -6.12 -12.60
N ASP A 204 14.67 -5.19 -13.23
CA ASP A 204 16.05 -4.86 -12.85
C ASP A 204 16.17 -4.37 -11.40
N TYR A 205 15.14 -3.68 -10.89
CA TYR A 205 15.10 -3.20 -9.50
C TYR A 205 14.67 -4.27 -8.48
N ALA A 206 14.07 -5.38 -8.92
CA ALA A 206 13.61 -6.48 -8.09
C ALA A 206 13.53 -7.77 -8.94
N PRO A 207 14.65 -8.43 -9.24
CA PRO A 207 14.66 -9.61 -10.10
C PRO A 207 14.15 -10.86 -9.39
N TRP A 208 13.74 -11.85 -10.18
CA TRP A 208 13.53 -13.21 -9.70
C TRP A 208 14.80 -14.04 -9.81
N TYR A 209 15.17 -14.67 -8.71
CA TYR A 209 16.27 -15.62 -8.64
C TYR A 209 15.71 -17.05 -8.58
N VAL A 210 15.81 -17.77 -9.69
CA VAL A 210 15.42 -19.19 -9.77
C VAL A 210 16.58 -20.04 -9.26
N VAL A 211 16.39 -20.71 -8.12
CA VAL A 211 17.42 -21.50 -7.44
C VAL A 211 17.02 -22.97 -7.48
N GLU A 212 17.87 -23.82 -8.08
CA GLU A 212 17.71 -25.28 -8.06
C GLU A 212 17.83 -25.79 -6.61
N GLY A 213 16.79 -26.46 -6.12
CA GLY A 213 16.63 -26.86 -4.72
C GLY A 213 17.05 -28.30 -4.42
N VAL A 214 17.57 -29.03 -5.41
CA VAL A 214 17.95 -30.45 -5.30
C VAL A 214 19.05 -30.62 -4.27
N ASP A 215 20.18 -29.92 -4.45
CA ASP A 215 21.32 -29.94 -3.55
C ASP A 215 21.19 -28.86 -2.46
N HIS A 216 21.30 -29.24 -1.19
CA HIS A 216 21.07 -28.30 -0.09
C HIS A 216 22.26 -27.35 0.12
N TYR A 217 23.48 -27.77 -0.21
CA TYR A 217 24.67 -26.92 -0.12
C TYR A 217 24.61 -25.81 -1.17
N TYR A 218 24.37 -26.18 -2.43
CA TYR A 218 24.19 -25.26 -3.55
C TYR A 218 23.10 -24.22 -3.27
N ARG A 219 21.88 -24.66 -2.91
CA ARG A 219 20.76 -23.72 -2.76
C ARG A 219 21.02 -22.69 -1.66
N SER A 220 21.58 -23.13 -0.53
CA SER A 220 21.83 -22.26 0.62
C SER A 220 22.94 -21.25 0.35
N LEU A 221 24.09 -21.68 -0.19
CA LEU A 221 25.16 -20.76 -0.56
C LEU A 221 24.74 -19.79 -1.65
N THR A 222 24.00 -20.26 -2.66
CA THR A 222 23.51 -19.40 -3.75
C THR A 222 22.62 -18.28 -3.22
N VAL A 223 21.65 -18.62 -2.35
CA VAL A 223 20.76 -17.62 -1.74
C VAL A 223 21.55 -16.66 -0.85
N GLY A 224 22.45 -17.15 0.01
CA GLY A 224 23.28 -16.31 0.87
C GLY A 224 24.17 -15.35 0.08
N ARG A 225 24.80 -15.82 -1.00
CA ARG A 225 25.63 -14.99 -1.89
C ARG A 225 24.84 -13.89 -2.58
N ILE A 226 23.68 -14.21 -3.15
CA ILE A 226 22.80 -13.22 -3.79
C ILE A 226 22.36 -12.16 -2.78
N LEU A 227 21.98 -12.57 -1.56
CA LEU A 227 21.63 -11.64 -0.49
C LEU A 227 22.79 -10.73 -0.13
N LEU A 228 23.99 -11.30 0.07
CA LEU A 228 25.18 -10.53 0.42
C LEU A 228 25.53 -9.50 -0.65
N GLU A 229 25.60 -9.92 -1.92
CA GLU A 229 25.97 -9.07 -3.05
C GLU A 229 24.99 -7.90 -3.20
N GLY A 230 23.68 -8.20 -3.20
CA GLY A 230 22.66 -7.15 -3.31
C GLY A 230 22.63 -6.22 -2.10
N LEU A 231 22.88 -6.74 -0.90
CA LEU A 231 22.91 -5.93 0.32
C LEU A 231 24.14 -5.01 0.35
N GLN A 232 25.33 -5.54 0.05
CA GLN A 232 26.56 -4.74 -0.06
C GLN A 232 26.44 -3.65 -1.12
N ALA A 233 25.91 -3.98 -2.30
CA ALA A 233 25.68 -2.99 -3.36
C ALA A 233 24.72 -1.87 -2.92
N ALA A 234 23.65 -2.21 -2.17
CA ALA A 234 22.70 -1.23 -1.66
C ALA A 234 23.28 -0.36 -0.54
N LEU A 235 24.07 -0.94 0.37
CA LEU A 235 24.74 -0.24 1.47
C LEU A 235 25.80 0.73 0.99
N ALA A 236 26.58 0.33 -0.02
CA ALA A 236 27.61 1.17 -0.64
C ALA A 236 27.06 2.35 -1.45
N ASN A 237 25.76 2.34 -1.79
CA ASN A 237 25.12 3.40 -2.57
C ASN A 237 24.23 4.30 -1.68
N PRO A 238 24.76 5.38 -1.07
CA PRO A 238 24.02 6.25 -0.16
C PRO A 238 22.92 7.07 -0.87
N GLN A 239 23.10 7.36 -2.16
CA GLN A 239 22.13 8.05 -3.00
C GLN A 239 21.68 7.11 -4.13
N ARG A 240 20.73 6.21 -3.84
CA ARG A 240 20.06 5.47 -4.92
C ARG A 240 19.55 6.48 -5.94
N THR A 241 20.02 6.37 -7.18
CA THR A 241 19.61 7.25 -8.28
C THR A 241 18.10 7.20 -8.40
N ARG A 242 17.43 8.27 -7.99
CA ARG A 242 15.97 8.38 -8.14
C ARG A 242 15.72 8.64 -9.61
N LEU A 243 15.24 7.63 -10.33
CA LEU A 243 14.79 7.81 -11.69
C LEU A 243 13.66 8.83 -11.65
N GLN A 244 13.83 9.94 -12.39
CA GLN A 244 12.73 10.87 -12.56
C GLN A 244 11.67 10.18 -13.42
N PRO A 245 10.43 9.99 -12.93
CA PRO A 245 9.38 9.43 -13.74
C PRO A 245 9.15 10.36 -14.93
N HIS A 246 9.02 9.78 -16.14
CA HIS A 246 8.56 10.53 -17.29
C HIS A 246 7.06 10.81 -17.11
N ALA A 247 6.73 11.88 -16.40
CA ALA A 247 5.37 12.33 -16.24
C ALA A 247 4.99 13.25 -17.39
N ALA A 248 3.73 13.18 -17.83
CA ALA A 248 3.17 14.19 -18.71
C ALA A 248 3.43 15.58 -18.09
N PRO A 249 3.92 16.56 -18.88
CA PRO A 249 4.21 17.89 -18.37
C PRO A 249 2.98 18.44 -17.67
N LEU A 250 3.19 19.13 -16.54
CA LEU A 250 2.12 19.86 -15.89
C LEU A 250 1.68 20.95 -16.87
N VAL A 251 0.46 20.82 -17.39
CA VAL A 251 -0.10 21.84 -18.27
C VAL A 251 -0.69 22.90 -17.37
N SER A 252 0.03 24.00 -17.16
CA SER A 252 -0.61 25.21 -16.65
C SER A 252 -1.70 25.62 -17.64
N SER A 253 -2.90 25.92 -17.13
CA SER A 253 -4.03 26.36 -17.96
C SER A 253 -3.59 27.57 -18.80
N LEU A 254 -3.37 27.34 -20.09
CA LEU A 254 -2.92 28.36 -21.05
C LEU A 254 -3.93 29.50 -21.20
N ASP A 255 -5.17 29.30 -20.74
CA ASP A 255 -6.30 30.22 -20.83
C ASP A 255 -6.72 30.81 -19.46
N ASN A 256 -5.96 30.57 -18.38
CA ASN A 256 -6.28 30.99 -17.01
C ASN A 256 -7.68 30.57 -16.51
N ARG A 257 -8.29 29.53 -17.11
CA ARG A 257 -9.56 28.94 -16.67
C ARG A 257 -9.28 27.65 -15.88
N GLY A 258 -8.80 27.82 -14.65
CA GLY A 258 -8.58 26.68 -13.75
C GLY A 258 -9.90 26.04 -13.29
N LEU A 259 -9.88 24.73 -13.04
CA LEU A 259 -11.00 23.96 -12.50
C LEU A 259 -11.65 24.63 -11.28
N LEU A 260 -10.83 25.12 -10.33
CA LEU A 260 -11.32 25.81 -9.14
C LEU A 260 -11.98 27.17 -9.47
N ALA A 261 -11.54 27.84 -10.53
CA ALA A 261 -12.11 29.12 -10.97
C ALA A 261 -13.48 28.96 -11.64
N SER A 262 -13.82 27.75 -12.13
CA SER A 262 -15.15 27.46 -12.68
C SER A 262 -16.23 27.19 -11.63
N LEU A 263 -15.88 27.09 -10.35
CA LEU A 263 -16.84 26.82 -9.28
C LEU A 263 -17.73 28.04 -9.02
N ASP A 264 -19.05 27.82 -8.93
CA ASP A 264 -19.97 28.86 -8.47
C ASP A 264 -19.92 28.99 -6.95
N MET A 265 -19.03 29.89 -6.50
CA MET A 265 -18.78 30.21 -5.10
C MET A 265 -19.89 31.03 -4.43
N THR A 266 -20.99 31.33 -5.14
CA THR A 266 -22.15 32.08 -4.61
C THR A 266 -23.23 31.18 -4.01
N GLN A 267 -23.16 29.86 -4.25
CA GLN A 267 -24.08 28.88 -3.70
C GLN A 267 -24.14 28.96 -2.17
N ALA A 268 -25.36 29.05 -1.64
CA ALA A 268 -25.62 29.20 -0.21
C ALA A 268 -26.97 28.60 0.16
N LEU A 269 -27.14 28.26 1.44
CA LEU A 269 -28.44 27.87 2.00
C LEU A 269 -28.92 28.89 3.04
N SER A 270 -30.22 29.17 3.00
CA SER A 270 -30.87 29.89 4.10
C SER A 270 -30.81 29.06 5.39
N LYS A 271 -31.15 29.69 6.53
CA LYS A 271 -31.12 29.00 7.83
C LYS A 271 -32.13 27.86 7.89
N ASP A 272 -33.31 28.05 7.33
CA ASP A 272 -34.42 27.11 7.43
C ASP A 272 -34.18 25.93 6.48
N GLU A 273 -33.82 26.18 5.22
CA GLU A 273 -33.43 25.13 4.27
C GLU A 273 -32.26 24.29 4.80
N TYR A 274 -31.26 24.93 5.40
CA TYR A 274 -30.14 24.21 5.99
C TYR A 274 -30.59 23.28 7.11
N LYS A 275 -31.47 23.75 8.01
CA LYS A 275 -31.95 22.94 9.13
C LYS A 275 -32.72 21.72 8.65
N GLU A 276 -33.59 21.92 7.66
CA GLU A 276 -34.38 20.85 7.05
C GLU A 276 -33.47 19.84 6.33
N GLN A 277 -32.68 20.29 5.35
CA GLN A 277 -31.84 19.40 4.56
C GLN A 277 -30.77 18.70 5.40
N LEU A 278 -30.16 19.38 6.38
CA LEU A 278 -29.22 18.75 7.29
C LEU A 278 -29.87 17.59 8.05
N THR A 279 -31.08 17.79 8.59
CA THR A 279 -31.80 16.76 9.35
C THR A 279 -32.12 15.57 8.45
N THR A 280 -32.60 15.82 7.23
CA THR A 280 -32.91 14.79 6.24
C THR A 280 -31.68 13.97 5.86
N GLU A 281 -30.57 14.62 5.48
CA GLU A 281 -29.37 13.90 5.04
C GLU A 281 -28.67 13.17 6.21
N GLN A 282 -28.77 13.69 7.45
CA GLN A 282 -28.28 13.00 8.64
C GLN A 282 -29.10 11.75 8.96
N ALA A 283 -30.43 11.83 8.88
CA ALA A 283 -31.31 10.67 9.07
C ALA A 283 -31.05 9.61 7.99
N ARG A 284 -30.86 10.03 6.74
CA ARG A 284 -30.50 9.16 5.61
C ARG A 284 -29.17 8.46 5.84
N LEU A 285 -28.11 9.17 6.23
CA LEU A 285 -26.81 8.58 6.55
C LEU A 285 -26.92 7.55 7.68
N SER A 286 -27.64 7.89 8.75
CA SER A 286 -27.86 6.99 9.88
C SER A 286 -28.62 5.72 9.48
N GLY A 287 -29.58 5.83 8.56
CA GLY A 287 -30.29 4.70 7.98
C GLY A 287 -29.37 3.81 7.14
N LEU A 288 -28.63 4.40 6.21
CA LEU A 288 -27.70 3.70 5.31
C LEU A 288 -26.60 2.97 6.08
N MET A 289 -25.99 3.60 7.09
CA MET A 289 -24.96 2.99 7.93
C MET A 289 -25.48 1.82 8.80
N ARG A 290 -26.79 1.73 9.06
CA ARG A 290 -27.42 0.62 9.79
C ARG A 290 -27.95 -0.48 8.86
N ASP A 291 -28.00 -0.23 7.56
CA ASP A 291 -28.45 -1.21 6.59
C ASP A 291 -27.57 -2.46 6.61
N LYS A 292 -28.18 -3.64 6.54
CA LYS A 292 -27.46 -4.93 6.52
C LYS A 292 -26.45 -5.03 5.38
N ARG A 293 -26.66 -4.31 4.26
CA ARG A 293 -25.77 -4.27 3.11
C ARG A 293 -24.40 -3.68 3.46
N MET A 294 -24.31 -2.74 4.41
CA MET A 294 -23.02 -2.23 4.90
C MET A 294 -22.10 -3.30 5.46
N ARG A 295 -22.59 -4.50 5.82
CA ARG A 295 -21.71 -5.61 6.26
C ARG A 295 -20.78 -6.13 5.18
N LYS A 296 -21.10 -5.88 3.89
CA LYS A 296 -20.24 -6.22 2.76
C LYS A 296 -19.26 -5.11 2.40
N HIS A 297 -19.51 -3.88 2.85
CA HIS A 297 -18.74 -2.69 2.49
C HIS A 297 -18.00 -2.11 3.69
N ALA A 298 -17.09 -1.19 3.43
CA ALA A 298 -16.62 -0.23 4.43
C ALA A 298 -16.72 1.18 3.84
N LEU A 299 -16.63 2.22 4.66
CA LEU A 299 -16.71 3.60 4.18
C LEU A 299 -15.43 4.36 4.54
N ILE A 300 -14.90 5.12 3.59
CA ILE A 300 -13.83 6.09 3.80
C ILE A 300 -14.26 7.45 3.25
N ALA A 301 -14.07 8.50 4.05
CA ALA A 301 -14.22 9.88 3.59
C ALA A 301 -12.92 10.66 3.82
N ALA A 302 -12.28 11.11 2.74
CA ALA A 302 -11.07 11.92 2.77
C ALA A 302 -11.41 13.41 2.60
N PHE A 303 -10.99 14.24 3.57
CA PHE A 303 -11.27 15.67 3.58
C PHE A 303 -9.98 16.47 3.36
N GLU A 304 -9.91 17.14 2.21
CA GLU A 304 -8.92 18.16 1.87
C GLU A 304 -9.63 19.51 1.62
N GLY A 305 -8.86 20.57 1.44
CA GLY A 305 -9.37 21.91 1.18
C GLY A 305 -8.53 23.00 1.81
N ASN A 306 -8.77 24.25 1.41
CA ASN A 306 -7.99 25.39 1.89
C ASN A 306 -8.01 25.49 3.43
N ASP A 307 -6.99 26.15 3.99
CA ASP A 307 -7.01 26.52 5.39
C ASP A 307 -8.21 27.44 5.68
N ALA A 308 -8.86 27.18 6.80
CA ALA A 308 -10.16 27.74 7.17
C ALA A 308 -11.37 27.45 6.26
N ALA A 309 -11.29 26.53 5.28
CA ALA A 309 -12.43 26.12 4.45
C ALA A 309 -13.59 25.49 5.24
N GLY A 310 -13.29 24.86 6.38
CA GLY A 310 -14.31 24.37 7.31
C GLY A 310 -14.44 22.85 7.43
N LYS A 311 -13.40 22.09 7.03
CA LYS A 311 -13.29 20.62 7.11
C LYS A 311 -13.83 20.03 8.41
N GLY A 312 -13.24 20.38 9.56
CA GLY A 312 -13.70 19.89 10.86
C GLY A 312 -15.16 20.23 11.20
N GLY A 313 -15.70 21.32 10.65
CA GLY A 313 -17.11 21.67 10.80
C GLY A 313 -18.05 20.77 9.97
N ALA A 314 -17.62 20.35 8.78
CA ALA A 314 -18.33 19.38 7.95
C ALA A 314 -18.25 17.97 8.55
N ILE A 315 -17.06 17.54 8.95
CA ILE A 315 -16.83 16.27 9.66
C ILE A 315 -17.73 16.15 10.89
N ARG A 316 -17.83 17.22 11.72
CA ARG A 316 -18.70 17.21 12.90
C ARG A 316 -20.20 17.05 12.58
N ARG A 317 -20.65 17.42 11.37
CA ARG A 317 -22.05 17.21 10.95
C ARG A 317 -22.27 15.78 10.46
N VAL A 318 -21.28 15.20 9.80
CA VAL A 318 -21.26 13.77 9.46
C VAL A 318 -21.30 12.93 10.74
N THR A 319 -20.40 13.18 11.69
CA THR A 319 -20.37 12.40 12.93
C THR A 319 -21.58 12.64 13.83
N GLY A 320 -22.21 13.81 13.75
CA GLY A 320 -23.45 14.10 14.46
C GLY A 320 -24.65 13.23 14.04
N ALA A 321 -24.57 12.51 12.92
CA ALA A 321 -25.59 11.55 12.48
C ALA A 321 -25.40 10.13 13.04
N LEU A 322 -24.25 9.84 13.66
CA LEU A 322 -23.80 8.48 13.94
C LEU A 322 -23.37 8.29 15.40
N ASP A 323 -23.48 7.05 15.88
CA ASP A 323 -22.87 6.65 17.16
C ASP A 323 -21.34 6.61 17.00
N PRO A 324 -20.55 7.13 17.97
CA PRO A 324 -19.08 7.10 17.90
C PRO A 324 -18.45 5.73 17.71
N ARG A 325 -19.14 4.61 18.00
CA ARG A 325 -18.67 3.24 17.75
C ARG A 325 -18.72 2.83 16.29
N GLN A 326 -19.43 3.60 15.46
CA GLN A 326 -19.58 3.35 14.02
C GLN A 326 -18.46 3.98 13.18
N TYR A 327 -17.79 5.01 13.69
CA TYR A 327 -16.76 5.73 12.95
C TYR A 327 -15.45 5.91 13.71
N ARG A 328 -14.39 6.21 12.96
CA ARG A 328 -13.10 6.65 13.48
C ARG A 328 -12.64 7.87 12.69
N ILE A 329 -12.24 8.93 13.37
CA ILE A 329 -11.58 10.08 12.74
C ILE A 329 -10.06 9.91 12.88
N VAL A 330 -9.35 10.11 11.78
CA VAL A 330 -7.89 10.10 11.70
C VAL A 330 -7.43 11.49 11.23
N PRO A 331 -7.04 12.38 12.15
CA PRO A 331 -6.40 13.64 11.77
C PRO A 331 -4.97 13.35 11.31
N VAL A 332 -4.69 13.60 10.03
CA VAL A 332 -3.37 13.35 9.45
C VAL A 332 -2.48 14.57 9.66
N ALA A 333 -1.34 14.35 10.29
CA ALA A 333 -0.33 15.36 10.60
C ALA A 333 1.04 14.93 10.06
N ALA A 334 2.09 15.63 10.47
CA ALA A 334 3.47 15.21 10.22
C ALA A 334 3.67 13.76 10.72
N PRO A 335 4.40 12.92 9.94
CA PRO A 335 4.58 11.53 10.34
C PRO A 335 5.31 11.40 11.66
N THR A 336 4.89 10.42 12.44
CA THR A 336 5.63 9.89 13.59
C THR A 336 6.92 9.21 13.15
N GLU A 337 7.80 8.91 14.10
CA GLU A 337 9.06 8.20 13.82
C GLU A 337 8.83 6.83 13.17
N GLU A 338 7.88 6.04 13.69
CA GLU A 338 7.49 4.74 13.12
C GLU A 338 7.01 4.87 11.67
N GLU A 339 6.24 5.92 11.37
CA GLU A 339 5.72 6.14 10.01
C GLU A 339 6.81 6.59 9.03
N ARG A 340 7.84 7.32 9.50
CA ARG A 340 9.01 7.68 8.67
C ARG A 340 9.92 6.48 8.39
N ALA A 341 9.87 5.46 9.26
CA ALA A 341 10.59 4.21 9.09
C ALA A 341 9.94 3.28 8.06
N GLN A 342 8.79 3.65 7.50
CA GLN A 342 7.99 2.86 6.55
C GLN A 342 7.77 3.61 5.22
N PRO A 343 7.35 2.91 4.15
CA PRO A 343 6.91 3.56 2.91
C PRO A 343 5.69 4.46 3.16
N TYR A 344 5.55 5.52 2.37
CA TYR A 344 4.54 6.57 2.57
C TYR A 344 3.13 6.09 2.88
N LEU A 345 2.59 5.20 2.02
CA LEU A 345 1.21 4.76 2.12
C LEU A 345 0.93 3.88 3.34
N TRP A 346 1.97 3.36 4.01
CA TRP A 346 1.85 2.50 5.18
C TRP A 346 1.03 3.16 6.30
N ARG A 347 1.25 4.46 6.53
CA ARG A 347 0.54 5.22 7.58
C ARG A 347 -0.95 5.36 7.32
N PHE A 348 -1.41 5.18 6.09
CA PHE A 348 -2.84 5.22 5.75
C PHE A 348 -3.44 3.81 5.73
N TRP A 349 -2.69 2.83 5.21
CA TRP A 349 -3.06 1.42 5.25
C TRP A 349 -3.40 0.94 6.66
N ARG A 350 -2.65 1.34 7.68
CA ARG A 350 -2.93 0.99 9.09
C ARG A 350 -4.28 1.50 9.62
N HIS A 351 -4.93 2.43 8.92
CA HIS A 351 -6.19 3.07 9.31
C HIS A 351 -7.39 2.68 8.43
N ILE A 352 -7.18 1.78 7.46
CA ILE A 352 -8.27 1.26 6.63
C ILE A 352 -9.31 0.54 7.50
N PRO A 353 -10.59 0.91 7.38
CA PRO A 353 -11.67 0.32 8.17
C PRO A 353 -11.90 -1.14 7.80
N ALA A 354 -12.27 -1.92 8.80
CA ALA A 354 -12.91 -3.21 8.58
C ALA A 354 -14.30 -3.02 7.95
N ARG A 355 -14.85 -4.07 7.31
CA ARG A 355 -16.24 -4.07 6.83
C ARG A 355 -17.24 -3.65 7.92
N GLY A 356 -18.24 -2.87 7.54
CA GLY A 356 -19.24 -2.26 8.42
C GLY A 356 -18.73 -1.07 9.24
N LYS A 357 -17.49 -0.62 9.05
CA LYS A 357 -16.91 0.54 9.73
C LYS A 357 -16.70 1.73 8.79
N PHE A 358 -16.60 2.90 9.39
CA PHE A 358 -16.35 4.17 8.70
C PHE A 358 -15.08 4.85 9.22
N THR A 359 -14.11 5.11 8.34
CA THR A 359 -12.96 5.96 8.66
C THR A 359 -13.07 7.32 7.97
N ILE A 360 -12.85 8.39 8.73
CA ILE A 360 -12.80 9.77 8.22
C ILE A 360 -11.36 10.26 8.33
N PHE A 361 -10.76 10.65 7.21
CA PHE A 361 -9.44 11.28 7.17
C PHE A 361 -9.60 12.80 7.10
N ASP A 362 -9.13 13.52 8.13
CA ASP A 362 -9.00 15.00 8.12
C ASP A 362 -7.57 15.34 7.72
N ARG A 363 -7.38 15.74 6.45
CA ARG A 363 -6.17 15.51 5.65
C ARG A 363 -5.90 14.02 5.40
N SER A 364 -5.13 13.69 4.37
CA SER A 364 -5.00 12.32 3.86
C SER A 364 -3.67 12.07 3.14
N TRP A 365 -3.58 10.97 2.37
CA TRP A 365 -2.47 10.64 1.48
C TRP A 365 -2.24 11.68 0.37
N TYR A 366 -3.23 12.53 0.10
CA TYR A 366 -3.07 13.65 -0.83
C TYR A 366 -2.08 14.72 -0.34
N GLY A 367 -1.69 14.69 0.94
CA GLY A 367 -0.64 15.57 1.46
C GLY A 367 0.65 15.55 0.63
N ARG A 368 1.03 14.40 0.04
CA ARG A 368 2.22 14.28 -0.81
C ARG A 368 2.17 15.15 -2.07
N VAL A 369 1.02 15.24 -2.70
CA VAL A 369 0.81 16.02 -3.93
C VAL A 369 0.30 17.43 -3.67
N LEU A 370 0.10 17.77 -2.39
CA LEU A 370 -0.32 19.08 -1.91
C LEU A 370 0.80 19.73 -1.08
N VAL A 371 0.71 19.67 0.26
CA VAL A 371 1.63 20.37 1.16
C VAL A 371 3.08 19.92 0.99
N GLU A 372 3.37 18.62 0.79
CA GLU A 372 4.76 18.17 0.60
C GLU A 372 5.34 18.64 -0.74
N ARG A 373 4.51 18.81 -1.77
CA ARG A 373 4.90 19.39 -3.06
C ARG A 373 5.19 20.89 -2.93
N VAL A 374 4.27 21.64 -2.31
CA VAL A 374 4.36 23.11 -2.19
C VAL A 374 5.43 23.58 -1.19
N GLU A 375 5.68 22.79 -0.14
CA GLU A 375 6.73 23.07 0.84
C GLU A 375 8.07 22.37 0.54
N GLY A 376 8.11 21.48 -0.46
CA GLY A 376 9.33 20.77 -0.84
C GLY A 376 9.78 19.71 0.19
N PHE A 377 8.85 19.10 0.92
CA PHE A 377 9.16 18.02 1.88
C PHE A 377 9.44 16.67 1.22
N CYS A 378 9.16 16.55 -0.08
CA CYS A 378 9.52 15.40 -0.89
C CYS A 378 10.13 15.87 -2.22
N SER A 379 10.84 14.98 -2.91
CA SER A 379 11.43 15.33 -4.21
C SER A 379 10.37 15.38 -5.31
N GLN A 380 10.68 16.05 -6.41
CA GLN A 380 9.80 16.09 -7.58
C GLN A 380 9.40 14.70 -8.08
N ALA A 381 10.35 13.77 -8.11
CA ALA A 381 10.09 12.39 -8.50
C ALA A 381 9.07 11.71 -7.57
N ASP A 382 9.12 12.00 -6.26
CA ASP A 382 8.24 11.38 -5.25
C ASP A 382 6.78 11.80 -5.42
N TRP A 383 6.50 13.10 -5.59
CA TRP A 383 5.11 13.53 -5.77
C TRP A 383 4.60 13.27 -7.18
N LEU A 384 5.46 13.21 -8.21
CA LEU A 384 5.02 12.86 -9.57
C LEU A 384 4.54 11.41 -9.67
N ARG A 385 5.24 10.45 -9.06
CA ARG A 385 4.78 9.04 -9.05
C ARG A 385 3.58 8.82 -8.13
N ALA A 386 3.43 9.64 -7.09
CA ALA A 386 2.37 9.50 -6.09
C ALA A 386 0.96 9.52 -6.68
N TYR A 387 0.71 10.25 -7.77
CA TYR A 387 -0.62 10.23 -8.41
C TYR A 387 -1.05 8.82 -8.83
N GLY A 388 -0.15 8.08 -9.49
CA GLY A 388 -0.41 6.70 -9.91
C GLY A 388 -0.53 5.75 -8.70
N GLU A 389 0.36 5.89 -7.72
CA GLU A 389 0.35 5.08 -6.50
C GLU A 389 -0.93 5.30 -5.67
N ILE A 390 -1.43 6.53 -5.63
CA ILE A 390 -2.71 6.87 -4.99
C ILE A 390 -3.86 6.20 -5.76
N ASN A 391 -3.86 6.25 -7.09
CA ASN A 391 -4.90 5.59 -7.88
C ASN A 391 -4.90 4.07 -7.67
N ASP A 392 -3.72 3.44 -7.64
CA ASP A 392 -3.57 2.01 -7.34
C ASP A 392 -4.07 1.67 -5.93
N PHE A 393 -3.73 2.50 -4.95
CA PHE A 393 -4.22 2.36 -3.58
C PHE A 393 -5.74 2.44 -3.52
N GLU A 394 -6.34 3.45 -4.14
CA GLU A 394 -7.79 3.64 -4.14
C GLU A 394 -8.50 2.52 -4.89
N GLU A 395 -7.92 2.01 -5.98
CA GLU A 395 -8.40 0.83 -6.71
C GLU A 395 -8.41 -0.43 -5.84
N GLU A 396 -7.34 -0.69 -5.08
CA GLU A 396 -7.31 -1.82 -4.15
C GLU A 396 -8.41 -1.73 -3.08
N LEU A 397 -8.71 -0.51 -2.60
CA LEU A 397 -9.78 -0.28 -1.64
C LEU A 397 -11.16 -0.53 -2.28
N THR A 398 -11.44 0.06 -3.44
CA THR A 398 -12.74 -0.06 -4.10
C THR A 398 -13.01 -1.49 -4.56
N ASN A 399 -12.00 -2.19 -5.08
CA ASN A 399 -12.10 -3.61 -5.46
C ASN A 399 -12.40 -4.52 -4.27
N ALA A 400 -12.03 -4.12 -3.05
CA ALA A 400 -12.34 -4.83 -1.83
C ALA A 400 -13.72 -4.48 -1.22
N GLY A 401 -14.50 -3.61 -1.88
CA GLY A 401 -15.82 -3.16 -1.45
C GLY A 401 -15.80 -1.95 -0.51
N VAL A 402 -14.68 -1.22 -0.43
CA VAL A 402 -14.62 0.05 0.31
C VAL A 402 -15.24 1.15 -0.55
N ILE A 403 -16.24 1.83 0.00
CA ILE A 403 -16.85 3.02 -0.57
C ILE A 403 -15.94 4.20 -0.22
N LEU A 404 -15.30 4.80 -1.21
CA LEU A 404 -14.37 5.91 -1.02
C LEU A 404 -14.98 7.21 -1.54
N VAL A 405 -15.05 8.22 -0.68
CA VAL A 405 -15.51 9.58 -1.04
C VAL A 405 -14.42 10.58 -0.71
N LYS A 406 -14.13 11.48 -1.66
CA LYS A 406 -13.04 12.47 -1.56
C LYS A 406 -13.58 13.88 -1.71
N PHE A 407 -13.22 14.76 -0.79
CA PHE A 407 -13.73 16.13 -0.74
C PHE A 407 -12.59 17.13 -0.79
N TRP A 408 -12.66 18.07 -1.75
CA TRP A 408 -11.90 19.31 -1.68
C TRP A 408 -12.83 20.46 -1.33
N LEU A 409 -12.68 21.02 -0.12
CA LEU A 409 -13.45 22.20 0.30
C LEU A 409 -12.75 23.46 -0.19
N ALA A 410 -13.29 24.06 -1.25
CA ALA A 410 -12.80 25.29 -1.85
C ALA A 410 -13.42 26.53 -1.18
N ILE A 411 -12.61 27.55 -0.92
CA ILE A 411 -13.08 28.92 -0.60
C ILE A 411 -12.30 29.92 -1.45
N ASP A 412 -12.80 31.14 -1.61
CA ASP A 412 -12.01 32.22 -2.21
C ASP A 412 -11.04 32.86 -1.21
N GLN A 413 -10.04 33.59 -1.74
CA GLN A 413 -9.02 34.27 -0.94
C GLN A 413 -9.62 35.27 0.05
N GLN A 414 -10.69 35.97 -0.33
CA GLN A 414 -11.34 37.00 0.49
C GLN A 414 -12.06 36.36 1.69
N THR A 415 -12.75 35.24 1.46
CA THR A 415 -13.44 34.45 2.48
C THR A 415 -12.44 33.82 3.44
N GLN A 416 -11.30 33.32 2.94
CA GLN A 416 -10.22 32.84 3.80
C GLN A 416 -9.73 33.95 4.73
N LEU A 417 -9.39 35.12 4.20
CA LEU A 417 -8.91 36.27 4.99
C LEU A 417 -9.93 36.72 6.03
N LYS A 418 -11.21 36.81 5.64
CA LYS A 418 -12.31 37.13 6.56
C LYS A 418 -12.37 36.13 7.70
N ARG A 419 -12.33 34.83 7.40
CA ARG A 419 -12.34 33.76 8.41
C ARG A 419 -11.10 33.76 9.27
N PHE A 420 -9.95 34.20 8.75
CA PHE A 420 -8.73 34.35 9.53
C PHE A 420 -8.91 35.43 10.60
N LYS A 421 -9.28 36.64 10.18
CA LYS A 421 -9.56 37.77 11.08
C LYS A 421 -10.64 37.45 12.13
N GLU A 422 -11.72 36.77 11.73
CA GLU A 422 -12.77 36.32 12.67
C GLU A 422 -12.24 35.36 13.74
N ARG A 423 -11.29 34.48 13.41
CA ARG A 423 -10.71 33.52 14.39
C ARG A 423 -9.77 34.21 15.37
N GLU A 424 -9.01 35.20 14.93
CA GLU A 424 -8.15 36.02 15.79
C GLU A 424 -8.98 36.79 16.83
N GLN A 425 -10.18 37.21 16.48
CA GLN A 425 -11.06 37.93 17.41
C GLN A 425 -11.70 37.03 18.47
N ILE A 426 -11.90 35.73 18.19
CA ILE A 426 -12.61 34.81 19.08
C ILE A 426 -11.62 34.10 20.04
N PRO A 427 -11.71 34.32 21.38
CA PRO A 427 -10.70 33.86 22.34
C PRO A 427 -10.35 32.36 22.23
N PHE A 428 -11.35 31.49 22.07
CA PHE A 428 -11.18 30.04 21.96
C PHE A 428 -10.91 29.54 20.52
N LYS A 429 -10.71 30.43 19.55
CA LYS A 429 -10.32 30.06 18.18
C LYS A 429 -8.97 30.64 17.77
N ARG A 430 -8.39 31.55 18.56
CA ARG A 430 -7.08 32.16 18.32
C ARG A 430 -5.99 31.12 18.06
N PHE A 431 -5.97 30.03 18.82
CA PHE A 431 -4.99 28.96 18.67
C PHE A 431 -5.10 28.16 17.34
N LYS A 432 -6.15 28.40 16.53
CA LYS A 432 -6.36 27.73 15.25
C LYS A 432 -5.79 28.51 14.05
N ILE A 433 -5.03 29.57 14.31
CA ILE A 433 -4.23 30.27 13.30
C ILE A 433 -2.79 30.27 13.77
N THR A 434 -1.92 29.74 12.93
CA THR A 434 -0.46 29.71 13.14
C THR A 434 0.23 30.58 12.09
N GLU A 435 1.52 30.86 12.28
CA GLU A 435 2.34 31.51 11.26
C GLU A 435 2.37 30.70 9.95
N GLU A 436 2.26 29.37 10.02
CA GLU A 436 2.17 28.52 8.84
C GLU A 436 0.90 28.79 8.02
N ASP A 437 -0.24 29.08 8.66
CA ASP A 437 -1.47 29.40 7.93
C ASP A 437 -1.32 30.68 7.08
N TRP A 438 -0.55 31.66 7.56
CA TRP A 438 -0.22 32.87 6.81
C TRP A 438 0.77 32.59 5.66
N ARG A 439 1.81 31.79 5.92
CA ARG A 439 2.75 31.36 4.87
C ARG A 439 2.05 30.56 3.76
N ASN A 440 1.16 29.64 4.12
CA ASN A 440 0.37 28.86 3.14
C ASN A 440 -0.51 29.76 2.28
N ARG A 441 -1.03 30.85 2.86
CA ARG A 441 -1.84 31.83 2.12
C ARG A 441 -1.04 32.59 1.07
N GLU A 442 0.24 32.90 1.34
CA GLU A 442 1.12 33.54 0.36
C GLU A 442 1.36 32.66 -0.87
N LYS A 443 1.33 31.33 -0.68
CA LYS A 443 1.46 30.33 -1.75
C LYS A 443 0.13 29.90 -2.37
N TRP A 444 -0.87 30.78 -2.40
CA TRP A 444 -2.22 30.44 -2.86
C TRP A 444 -2.23 29.81 -4.26
N ASP A 445 -1.52 30.43 -5.21
CA ASP A 445 -1.51 30.00 -6.60
C ASP A 445 -0.82 28.64 -6.77
N ASP A 446 0.25 28.36 -6.01
CA ASP A 446 0.90 27.03 -5.98
C ASP A 446 -0.09 25.94 -5.55
N TYR A 447 -0.96 26.24 -4.58
CA TYR A 447 -2.03 25.31 -4.16
C TYR A 447 -3.14 25.18 -5.21
N VAL A 448 -3.48 26.24 -5.94
CA VAL A 448 -4.46 26.17 -7.03
C VAL A 448 -3.96 25.20 -8.11
N ASP A 449 -2.70 25.31 -8.51
CA ASP A 449 -2.08 24.42 -9.49
C ASP A 449 -1.98 22.98 -8.97
N ALA A 450 -1.51 22.80 -7.73
CA ALA A 450 -1.38 21.47 -7.14
C ALA A 450 -2.73 20.75 -7.01
N VAL A 451 -3.81 21.48 -6.72
CA VAL A 451 -5.17 20.92 -6.64
C VAL A 451 -5.71 20.60 -8.03
N GLY A 452 -5.47 21.45 -9.02
CA GLY A 452 -5.80 21.15 -10.42
C GLY A 452 -5.18 19.83 -10.87
N ASP A 453 -3.86 19.70 -10.70
CA ASP A 453 -3.12 18.47 -11.02
C ASP A 453 -3.64 17.25 -10.24
N MET A 454 -3.95 17.42 -8.95
CA MET A 454 -4.49 16.35 -8.11
C MET A 454 -5.84 15.86 -8.65
N VAL A 455 -6.75 16.76 -9.00
CA VAL A 455 -8.08 16.38 -9.50
C VAL A 455 -7.96 15.76 -10.87
N ASP A 456 -7.18 16.34 -11.78
CA ASP A 456 -6.99 15.82 -13.13
C ASP A 456 -6.40 14.41 -13.14
N ARG A 457 -5.45 14.14 -12.24
CA ARG A 457 -4.70 12.88 -12.23
C ARG A 457 -5.31 11.81 -11.31
N THR A 458 -6.19 12.16 -10.38
CA THR A 458 -6.79 11.19 -9.43
C THR A 458 -8.30 11.26 -9.28
N SER A 459 -9.02 12.11 -10.01
CA SER A 459 -10.48 12.02 -10.12
C SER A 459 -10.87 10.93 -11.13
N THR A 460 -10.72 9.68 -10.70
CA THR A 460 -11.01 8.50 -11.51
C THR A 460 -12.49 8.14 -11.48
N GLU A 461 -12.94 7.27 -12.39
CA GLU A 461 -14.31 6.73 -12.38
C GLU A 461 -14.66 6.01 -11.07
N ILE A 462 -13.68 5.28 -10.51
CA ILE A 462 -13.86 4.48 -9.29
C ILE A 462 -13.86 5.33 -8.01
N ALA A 463 -13.16 6.47 -8.02
CA ALA A 463 -13.01 7.36 -6.89
C ALA A 463 -12.97 8.82 -7.37
N PRO A 464 -14.12 9.43 -7.70
CA PRO A 464 -14.16 10.80 -8.17
C PRO A 464 -13.87 11.80 -7.06
N TRP A 465 -13.28 12.94 -7.41
CA TRP A 465 -13.18 14.09 -6.50
C TRP A 465 -14.49 14.86 -6.46
N THR A 466 -14.93 15.22 -5.26
CA THR A 466 -16.05 16.14 -5.06
C THR A 466 -15.53 17.50 -4.63
N LEU A 467 -15.63 18.48 -5.53
CA LEU A 467 -15.33 19.88 -5.20
C LEU A 467 -16.54 20.50 -4.48
N ILE A 468 -16.28 21.03 -3.28
CA ILE A 468 -17.30 21.61 -2.41
C ILE A 468 -17.07 23.13 -2.35
N GLU A 469 -18.05 23.89 -2.84
CA GLU A 469 -18.11 25.35 -2.81
C GLU A 469 -18.36 25.79 -1.36
N ALA A 470 -17.30 25.94 -0.59
CA ALA A 470 -17.35 26.01 0.87
C ALA A 470 -17.40 27.44 1.43
N ASN A 471 -17.68 28.44 0.58
CA ASN A 471 -17.87 29.84 1.01
C ASN A 471 -19.02 29.95 2.01
N ASP A 472 -20.18 29.39 1.70
CA ASP A 472 -21.23 29.16 2.67
C ASP A 472 -21.05 27.80 3.38
N LYS A 473 -20.90 27.85 4.70
CA LYS A 473 -20.68 26.65 5.51
C LYS A 473 -21.91 25.76 5.54
N ARG A 474 -23.13 26.29 5.37
CA ARG A 474 -24.36 25.50 5.45
C ARG A 474 -24.50 24.62 4.23
N PHE A 475 -24.39 25.21 3.05
CA PHE A 475 -24.35 24.51 1.76
C PHE A 475 -23.29 23.40 1.77
N ALA A 476 -22.04 23.73 2.11
CA ALA A 476 -20.93 22.78 2.14
C ALA A 476 -21.21 21.53 2.98
N ARG A 477 -21.80 21.70 4.17
CA ARG A 477 -22.11 20.59 5.10
C ARG A 477 -23.17 19.65 4.55
N VAL A 478 -24.21 20.21 3.91
CA VAL A 478 -25.28 19.42 3.32
C VAL A 478 -24.77 18.67 2.09
N LYS A 479 -24.00 19.34 1.22
CA LYS A 479 -23.39 18.72 0.03
C LYS A 479 -22.51 17.52 0.42
N VAL A 480 -21.64 17.67 1.43
CA VAL A 480 -20.82 16.57 1.96
C VAL A 480 -21.67 15.36 2.40
N LEU A 481 -22.71 15.57 3.20
CA LEU A 481 -23.58 14.48 3.66
C LEU A 481 -24.30 13.80 2.50
N ARG A 482 -24.83 14.59 1.58
CA ARG A 482 -25.54 14.11 0.40
C ARG A 482 -24.64 13.24 -0.48
N THR A 483 -23.42 13.69 -0.77
CA THR A 483 -22.45 12.92 -1.55
C THR A 483 -22.08 11.59 -0.88
N ILE A 484 -21.91 11.57 0.45
CA ILE A 484 -21.69 10.31 1.18
C ILE A 484 -22.89 9.37 1.00
N ASN A 485 -24.11 9.88 1.18
CA ASN A 485 -25.33 9.09 1.06
C ASN A 485 -25.50 8.51 -0.35
N GLU A 486 -25.30 9.33 -1.39
CA GLU A 486 -25.37 8.92 -2.79
C GLU A 486 -24.32 7.86 -3.12
N ALA A 487 -23.09 7.99 -2.63
CA ALA A 487 -22.05 6.99 -2.85
C ALA A 487 -22.40 5.63 -2.20
N ILE A 488 -22.99 5.64 -1.01
CA ILE A 488 -23.44 4.40 -0.34
C ILE A 488 -24.59 3.75 -1.11
N GLU A 489 -25.57 4.54 -1.54
CA GLU A 489 -26.70 4.03 -2.33
C GLU A 489 -26.26 3.47 -3.68
N ALA A 490 -25.34 4.15 -4.36
CA ALA A 490 -24.76 3.68 -5.61
C ALA A 490 -24.02 2.34 -5.42
N ALA A 491 -23.27 2.19 -4.32
CA ALA A 491 -22.63 0.92 -3.99
C ALA A 491 -23.65 -0.20 -3.74
N PHE A 492 -24.73 0.10 -3.00
CA PHE A 492 -25.79 -0.86 -2.75
C PHE A 492 -26.62 -1.26 -3.98
N ALA A 493 -26.61 -0.43 -5.02
CA ALA A 493 -27.30 -0.72 -6.28
C ALA A 493 -26.48 -1.57 -7.26
N LYS A 494 -25.14 -1.60 -7.08
CA LYS A 494 -24.24 -2.47 -7.86
C LYS A 494 -24.18 -3.91 -7.32
N ASP A 495 -24.53 -4.07 -6.05
CA ASP A 495 -24.57 -5.32 -5.28
C ASP A 495 -25.89 -6.10 -5.46
#